data_AF-A0A7W1KAF9-F1
#
_entry.id   AF-A0A7W1KAF9-F1
#
_cell.length_a   1.000
_cell.length_b   1.000
_cell.length_c   1.000
_cell.angle_alpha   90.00
_cell.angle_beta   90.00
_cell.angle_gamma   90.00
#
_symmetry.space_group_name_H-M   'P 1'
#
loop_
_entity.id
_entity.type
_entity.pdbx_description
1 polymer ?
#
loop_
_entity_poly.entity_id
_entity_poly.type
_entity_poly.pdbx_seq_one_letter_code
_entity_poly.pdbx_strand_id
1 'polypeptide(L)'
;SCSWDTTKTPDGQHTLAAKVSDAAGNTTTKTITVTVANAPVNAAPTVTLKTSADGTTFVRWITLTATATDDKAVSKVEFYVAGKLVFTDTASPYSVYWDSRNQIGSGSHTATAKAYDAQGLTATASVQVRKK
;
A
#
# COMPACT_ATOMS: atom_id res chain seq x y z
N SER A 1 -27.65 27.03 8.48
CA SER A 1 -27.36 25.83 7.68
C SER A 1 -26.73 24.79 8.59
N CYS A 2 -26.91 23.50 8.30
CA CYS A 2 -26.09 22.44 8.87
C CYS A 2 -25.14 21.94 7.77
N SER A 3 -23.97 21.44 8.17
CA SER A 3 -23.02 20.78 7.27
C SER A 3 -22.98 19.29 7.58
N TRP A 4 -23.07 18.46 6.54
CA TRP A 4 -22.95 17.01 6.64
C TRP A 4 -21.67 16.56 5.94
N ASP A 5 -20.78 15.89 6.68
CA ASP A 5 -19.56 15.29 6.15
C ASP A 5 -19.86 13.87 5.64
N THR A 6 -20.07 13.75 4.33
CA THR A 6 -20.43 12.47 3.70
C THR A 6 -19.29 11.46 3.69
N THR A 7 -18.03 11.90 3.88
CA THR A 7 -16.83 11.03 3.83
C THR A 7 -16.76 10.02 4.99
N LYS A 8 -17.55 10.25 6.05
CA LYS A 8 -17.66 9.37 7.23
C LYS A 8 -18.94 8.55 7.24
N THR A 9 -19.77 8.68 6.21
CA THR A 9 -21.04 7.98 6.10
C THR A 9 -20.90 6.82 5.11
N PRO A 10 -21.41 5.62 5.40
CA PRO A 10 -21.40 4.52 4.44
C PRO A 10 -22.11 4.89 3.13
N ASP A 11 -21.62 4.33 2.04
CA ASP A 11 -22.27 4.45 0.73
C ASP A 11 -23.66 3.83 0.76
N GLY A 12 -24.58 4.43 0.02
CA GLY A 12 -25.97 4.01 -0.05
C GLY A 12 -26.97 5.15 0.01
N GLN A 13 -28.26 4.81 0.03
CA GLN A 13 -29.34 5.78 0.16
C GLN A 13 -29.51 6.20 1.62
N HIS A 14 -29.62 7.51 1.84
CA HIS A 14 -29.90 8.14 3.12
C HIS A 14 -31.11 9.05 2.99
N THR A 15 -31.92 9.12 4.05
CA THR A 15 -33.10 9.99 4.11
C THR A 15 -32.79 11.19 4.98
N LEU A 16 -32.79 12.39 4.40
CA LEU A 16 -32.69 13.63 5.16
C LEU A 16 -34.09 14.15 5.46
N ALA A 17 -34.34 14.52 6.71
CA ALA A 17 -35.63 15.03 7.16
C ALA A 17 -35.50 16.48 7.65
N ALA A 18 -36.37 17.34 7.14
CA ALA A 18 -36.60 18.68 7.67
C ALA A 18 -37.94 18.69 8.40
N LYS A 19 -37.89 18.83 9.72
CA LYS A 19 -39.07 18.95 10.58
C LYS A 19 -39.22 20.39 11.04
N VAL A 20 -40.40 20.95 10.84
CA VAL A 20 -40.81 22.24 11.40
C VAL A 20 -41.92 22.03 12.42
N SER A 21 -41.94 22.85 13.46
CA SER A 21 -42.96 22.84 14.52
C SER A 21 -43.44 24.25 14.81
N ASP A 22 -44.74 24.42 15.08
CA ASP A 22 -45.29 25.70 15.54
C ASP A 22 -45.39 25.78 17.08
N ALA A 23 -45.78 26.95 17.60
CA ALA A 23 -45.92 27.18 19.04
C ALA A 23 -47.09 26.42 19.68
N ALA A 24 -48.03 25.93 18.87
CA ALA A 24 -49.16 25.09 19.33
C ALA A 24 -48.80 23.59 19.35
N GLY A 25 -47.58 23.23 18.93
CA GLY A 25 -47.08 21.85 18.90
C GLY A 25 -47.39 21.09 17.61
N ASN A 26 -47.97 21.72 16.60
CA ASN A 26 -48.15 21.07 15.30
C ASN A 26 -46.81 20.91 14.62
N THR A 27 -46.60 19.78 13.94
CA THR A 27 -45.35 19.53 13.22
C THR A 27 -45.60 19.08 11.79
N THR A 28 -44.75 19.52 10.88
CA THR A 28 -44.70 19.02 9.50
C THR A 28 -43.28 18.56 9.22
N THR A 29 -43.15 17.38 8.60
CA THR A 29 -41.86 16.84 8.18
C THR A 29 -41.86 16.68 6.67
N LYS A 30 -40.79 17.12 6.02
CA LYS A 30 -40.47 16.75 4.64
C LYS A 30 -39.20 15.94 4.62
N THR A 31 -39.16 14.95 3.74
CA THR A 31 -37.98 14.11 3.53
C THR A 31 -37.46 14.25 2.11
N ILE A 32 -36.17 14.07 1.94
CA ILE A 32 -35.51 13.85 0.66
C ILE A 32 -34.63 12.62 0.77
N THR A 33 -34.51 11.87 -0.33
CA THR A 33 -33.56 10.78 -0.45
C THR A 33 -32.31 11.28 -1.16
N VAL A 34 -31.15 10.99 -0.60
CA VAL A 34 -29.84 11.32 -1.17
C VAL A 34 -29.02 10.04 -1.24
N THR A 35 -28.22 9.88 -2.28
CA THR A 35 -27.28 8.76 -2.40
C THR A 35 -25.89 9.24 -2.04
N VAL A 36 -25.28 8.63 -1.04
CA VAL A 36 -23.86 8.78 -0.74
C VAL A 36 -23.11 7.75 -1.56
N ALA A 37 -22.14 8.21 -2.34
CA ALA A 37 -21.22 7.38 -3.10
C ALA A 37 -19.82 7.96 -2.94
N ASN A 38 -19.08 7.48 -1.93
CA ASN A 38 -17.71 7.89 -1.70
C ASN A 38 -16.79 7.16 -2.68
N ALA A 39 -15.66 7.78 -3.01
CA ALA A 39 -14.61 7.07 -3.74
C ALA A 39 -14.08 5.91 -2.88
N PRO A 40 -13.78 4.73 -3.45
CA PRO A 40 -13.17 3.65 -2.69
C PRO A 40 -11.87 4.12 -2.06
N VAL A 41 -11.72 3.85 -0.76
CA VAL A 41 -10.50 4.14 -0.01
C VAL A 41 -9.38 3.30 -0.62
N ASN A 42 -8.33 3.97 -1.08
CA ASN A 42 -7.16 3.31 -1.63
C ASN A 42 -6.45 2.50 -0.55
N ALA A 43 -6.23 1.21 -0.77
CA ALA A 43 -5.47 0.39 0.17
C ALA A 43 -3.97 0.46 -0.15
N ALA A 44 -3.12 0.18 0.84
CA ALA A 44 -1.69 0.03 0.58
C ALA A 44 -1.42 -1.32 -0.10
N PRO A 45 -0.35 -1.45 -0.90
CA PRO A 45 0.00 -2.72 -1.53
C PRO A 45 0.41 -3.75 -0.47
N THR A 46 0.46 -5.02 -0.85
CA THR A 46 1.14 -6.09 -0.11
C THR A 46 2.39 -6.52 -0.86
N VAL A 47 3.40 -7.01 -0.14
CA VAL A 47 4.64 -7.48 -0.76
C VAL A 47 5.26 -8.64 0.04
N THR A 48 5.85 -9.59 -0.68
CA THR A 48 6.75 -10.62 -0.14
C THR A 48 8.08 -10.58 -0.87
N LEU A 49 9.15 -11.03 -0.22
CA LEU A 49 10.49 -11.03 -0.77
C LEU A 49 11.12 -12.41 -0.61
N LYS A 50 11.76 -12.90 -1.67
CA LYS A 50 12.59 -14.10 -1.69
C LYS A 50 13.98 -13.78 -2.22
N THR A 51 14.93 -14.64 -1.89
CA THR A 51 16.32 -14.54 -2.32
C THR A 51 16.81 -15.88 -2.87
N SER A 52 17.70 -15.87 -3.86
CA SER A 52 18.34 -17.08 -4.37
C SER A 52 19.32 -17.74 -3.38
N ALA A 53 19.68 -17.05 -2.30
CA ALA A 53 20.57 -17.56 -1.26
C ALA A 53 19.84 -17.80 0.07
N ASP A 54 18.56 -18.21 0.02
CA ASP A 54 17.76 -18.45 1.22
C ASP A 54 18.40 -19.52 2.11
N GLY A 55 18.57 -19.21 3.39
CA GLY A 55 19.29 -20.05 4.36
C GLY A 55 20.78 -20.31 4.06
N THR A 56 21.32 -19.83 2.94
CA THR A 56 22.67 -20.13 2.48
C THR A 56 23.52 -18.86 2.35
N THR A 57 24.69 -18.97 1.73
CA THR A 57 25.62 -17.84 1.55
C THR A 57 25.93 -17.61 0.08
N PHE A 58 26.20 -16.35 -0.28
CA PHE A 58 26.61 -15.95 -1.63
C PHE A 58 27.92 -15.17 -1.58
N VAL A 59 28.64 -15.10 -2.70
CA VAL A 59 29.95 -14.41 -2.78
C VAL A 59 29.84 -13.04 -3.45
N ARG A 60 29.08 -12.97 -4.55
CA ARG A 60 29.00 -11.77 -5.39
C ARG A 60 27.57 -11.51 -5.83
N TRP A 61 27.06 -12.41 -6.65
CA TRP A 61 25.75 -12.26 -7.27
C TRP A 61 24.67 -12.92 -6.42
N ILE A 62 23.52 -12.25 -6.34
CA ILE A 62 22.34 -12.77 -5.68
C ILE A 62 21.10 -12.24 -6.42
N THR A 63 20.09 -13.07 -6.54
CA THR A 63 18.80 -12.66 -7.09
C THR A 63 17.84 -12.36 -5.95
N LEU A 64 17.20 -11.19 -6.00
CA LEU A 64 16.06 -10.85 -5.15
C LEU A 64 14.80 -10.85 -6.02
N THR A 65 13.73 -11.49 -5.53
CA THR A 65 12.45 -11.57 -6.24
C THR A 65 11.34 -11.15 -5.29
N ALA A 66 10.51 -10.21 -5.74
CA ALA A 66 9.36 -9.74 -4.98
C ALA A 66 8.05 -10.13 -5.65
N THR A 67 7.06 -10.51 -4.85
CA THR A 67 5.67 -10.62 -5.30
C THR A 67 4.89 -9.53 -4.59
N ALA A 68 4.36 -8.59 -5.36
CA ALA A 68 3.57 -7.48 -4.84
C ALA A 68 2.18 -7.44 -5.50
N THR A 69 1.15 -7.11 -4.71
CA THR A 69 -0.24 -6.96 -5.17
C THR A 69 -0.87 -5.75 -4.52
N ASP A 70 -1.93 -5.21 -5.13
CA ASP A 70 -2.62 -4.00 -4.69
C ASP A 70 -4.09 -4.06 -5.15
N ASP A 71 -5.00 -3.32 -4.53
CA ASP A 71 -6.41 -3.29 -4.95
C ASP A 71 -6.61 -2.62 -6.32
N LYS A 72 -5.69 -1.71 -6.71
CA LYS A 72 -5.69 -1.06 -8.02
C LYS A 72 -4.49 -1.45 -8.85
N ALA A 73 -3.29 -1.09 -8.41
CA ALA A 73 -2.04 -1.36 -9.12
C ALA A 73 -0.82 -1.04 -8.26
N VAL A 74 0.18 -1.93 -8.31
CA VAL A 74 1.53 -1.63 -7.85
C VAL A 74 2.24 -0.80 -8.92
N SER A 75 2.75 0.38 -8.56
CA SER A 75 3.46 1.29 -9.47
C SER A 75 4.94 0.93 -9.63
N LYS A 76 5.58 0.47 -8.55
CA LYS A 76 6.98 0.02 -8.54
C LYS A 76 7.31 -0.81 -7.30
N VAL A 77 8.39 -1.57 -7.38
CA VAL A 77 9.08 -2.19 -6.25
C VAL A 77 10.52 -1.70 -6.20
N GLU A 78 10.92 -1.17 -5.06
CA GLU A 78 12.30 -0.80 -4.76
C GLU A 78 12.98 -1.90 -3.95
N PHE A 79 14.15 -2.34 -4.39
CA PHE A 79 14.98 -3.31 -3.69
C PHE A 79 16.12 -2.60 -2.99
N TYR A 80 16.33 -2.93 -1.72
CA TYR A 80 17.39 -2.41 -0.88
C TYR A 80 18.21 -3.55 -0.30
N VAL A 81 19.51 -3.31 -0.10
CA VAL A 81 20.37 -4.19 0.70
C VAL A 81 21.19 -3.33 1.65
N ALA A 82 21.23 -3.72 2.93
CA ALA A 82 21.86 -2.95 4.00
C ALA A 82 21.39 -1.47 4.02
N GLY A 83 20.09 -1.24 3.76
CA GLY A 83 19.47 0.08 3.73
C GLY A 83 19.75 0.92 2.49
N LYS A 84 20.61 0.46 1.55
CA LYS A 84 20.90 1.19 0.30
C LYS A 84 20.02 0.71 -0.83
N LEU A 85 19.47 1.65 -1.60
CA LEU A 85 18.71 1.34 -2.81
C LEU A 85 19.63 0.67 -3.83
N VAL A 86 19.21 -0.50 -4.29
CA VAL A 86 19.92 -1.32 -5.26
C VAL A 86 19.27 -1.20 -6.64
N PHE A 87 17.95 -1.27 -6.69
CA PHE A 87 17.20 -1.26 -7.94
C PHE A 87 15.75 -0.82 -7.73
N THR A 88 15.16 -0.23 -8.76
CA THR A 88 13.73 0.06 -8.84
C THR A 88 13.18 -0.68 -10.04
N ASP A 89 12.23 -1.58 -9.80
CA ASP A 89 11.54 -2.33 -10.83
C ASP A 89 10.10 -1.82 -10.98
N THR A 90 9.72 -1.41 -12.17
CA THR A 90 8.38 -0.86 -12.46
C THR A 90 7.48 -1.85 -13.17
N ALA A 91 7.92 -3.09 -13.41
CA ALA A 91 7.14 -4.09 -14.12
C ALA A 91 7.22 -5.47 -13.45
N SER A 92 6.06 -6.11 -13.29
CA SER A 92 5.99 -7.51 -12.85
C SER A 92 6.44 -8.45 -13.98
N PRO A 93 7.22 -9.52 -13.72
CA PRO A 93 7.65 -10.00 -12.39
C PRO A 93 8.82 -9.20 -11.80
N TYR A 94 8.64 -8.70 -10.57
CA TYR A 94 9.62 -7.83 -9.92
C TYR A 94 10.87 -8.60 -9.47
N SER A 95 12.03 -8.25 -10.03
CA SER A 95 13.29 -8.91 -9.66
C SER A 95 14.53 -8.08 -9.92
N VAL A 96 15.62 -8.41 -9.21
CA VAL A 96 16.95 -7.88 -9.49
C VAL A 96 18.01 -8.96 -9.35
N TYR A 97 18.93 -9.02 -10.33
CA TYR A 97 20.17 -9.76 -10.23
C TYR A 97 21.29 -8.79 -9.83
N TRP A 98 21.71 -8.84 -8.56
CA TRP A 98 22.51 -7.79 -7.95
C TRP A 98 23.98 -8.16 -7.73
N ASP A 99 24.90 -7.26 -8.11
CA ASP A 99 26.33 -7.37 -7.83
C ASP A 99 26.71 -6.76 -6.47
N SER A 100 27.07 -7.59 -5.50
CA SER A 100 27.48 -7.12 -4.18
C SER A 100 28.97 -6.73 -4.06
N ARG A 101 29.78 -6.84 -5.12
CA ARG A 101 31.26 -6.85 -5.05
C ARG A 101 31.88 -5.72 -4.24
N ASN A 102 31.31 -4.51 -4.25
CA ASN A 102 31.79 -3.36 -3.48
C ASN A 102 30.68 -2.63 -2.72
N GLN A 103 29.53 -3.28 -2.54
CA GLN A 103 28.33 -2.65 -1.98
C GLN A 103 28.13 -2.99 -0.50
N ILE A 104 28.56 -4.20 -0.09
CA ILE A 104 28.47 -4.72 1.27
C ILE A 104 29.69 -5.61 1.59
N GLY A 105 30.07 -5.69 2.87
CA GLY A 105 31.10 -6.62 3.36
C GLY A 105 30.57 -8.04 3.64
N SER A 106 31.44 -8.96 4.07
CA SER A 106 31.03 -10.28 4.55
C SER A 106 30.11 -10.17 5.77
N GLY A 107 29.25 -11.18 5.97
CA GLY A 107 28.31 -11.23 7.10
C GLY A 107 26.83 -11.19 6.69
N SER A 108 25.95 -11.04 7.68
CA SER A 108 24.50 -10.96 7.48
C SER A 108 24.07 -9.54 7.17
N HIS A 109 23.23 -9.38 6.14
CA HIS A 109 22.64 -8.11 5.74
C HIS A 109 21.14 -8.28 5.55
N THR A 110 20.38 -7.21 5.79
CA THR A 110 18.95 -7.18 5.48
C THR A 110 18.76 -6.78 4.02
N ALA A 111 18.06 -7.63 3.25
CA ALA A 111 17.50 -7.26 1.96
C ALA A 111 16.02 -6.89 2.17
N THR A 112 15.57 -5.79 1.56
CA THR A 112 14.22 -5.26 1.69
C THR A 112 13.63 -4.99 0.32
N ALA A 113 12.37 -5.36 0.12
CA ALA A 113 11.56 -4.94 -1.02
C ALA A 113 10.49 -3.99 -0.50
N LYS A 114 10.33 -2.85 -1.16
CA LYS A 114 9.32 -1.85 -0.84
C LYS A 114 8.43 -1.64 -2.06
N ALA A 115 7.19 -2.06 -1.97
CA ALA A 115 6.18 -1.85 -3.01
C ALA A 115 5.49 -0.51 -2.81
N TYR A 116 5.12 0.12 -3.91
CA TYR A 116 4.40 1.39 -3.97
C TYR A 116 3.15 1.22 -4.83
N ASP A 117 2.06 1.89 -4.48
CA ASP A 117 0.93 2.11 -5.39
C ASP A 117 1.10 3.46 -6.14
N ALA A 118 0.09 3.88 -6.90
CA ALA A 118 0.11 5.16 -7.63
C ALA A 118 -0.14 6.39 -6.74
N GLN A 119 -0.63 6.20 -5.52
CA GLN A 119 -0.93 7.26 -4.54
C GLN A 119 0.20 7.46 -3.52
N GLY A 120 1.25 6.64 -3.61
CA GLY A 120 2.42 6.69 -2.73
C GLY A 120 2.26 5.90 -1.43
N LEU A 121 1.20 5.09 -1.26
CA LEU A 121 1.14 4.14 -0.14
C LEU A 121 2.13 3.01 -0.38
N THR A 122 2.65 2.46 0.72
CA THR A 122 3.77 1.53 0.63
C THR A 122 3.63 0.36 1.59
N ALA A 123 4.20 -0.78 1.19
CA ALA A 123 4.47 -1.92 2.07
C ALA A 123 5.88 -2.44 1.88
N THR A 124 6.41 -3.10 2.91
CA THR A 124 7.79 -3.61 2.92
C THR A 124 7.84 -5.06 3.37
N ALA A 125 8.68 -5.85 2.71
CA ALA A 125 9.08 -7.19 3.15
C ALA A 125 10.60 -7.27 3.22
N SER A 126 11.13 -8.06 4.17
CA SER A 126 12.58 -8.21 4.35
C SER A 126 12.98 -9.66 4.56
N VAL A 127 14.18 -10.01 4.09
CA VAL A 127 14.84 -11.29 4.33
C VAL A 127 16.30 -11.06 4.72
N GLN A 128 16.92 -12.01 5.42
CA GLN A 128 18.36 -11.99 5.68
C GLN A 128 19.11 -12.61 4.50
N VAL A 129 20.20 -11.97 4.09
CA VAL A 129 21.14 -12.51 3.10
C VAL A 129 22.54 -12.54 3.72
N ARG A 130 23.28 -13.63 3.49
CA ARG A 130 24.61 -13.81 4.10
C ARG A 130 25.70 -13.83 3.03
N LYS A 131 26.59 -12.84 3.06
CA LYS A 131 27.74 -12.76 2.15
C LYS A 131 28.95 -13.45 2.77
N LYS A 132 29.64 -14.30 1.99
CA LYS A 132 30.95 -14.86 2.35
C LYS A 132 32.03 -13.79 2.27
#